data_AF-A0A822F0V2-F1
#
_entry.id   AF-A0A822F0V2-F1
#
_cell.length_a   1.000
_cell.length_b   1.000
_cell.length_c   1.000
_cell.angle_alpha   90.00
_cell.angle_beta   90.00
_cell.angle_gamma   90.00
#
_symmetry.space_group_name_H-M   'P 1'
#
loop_
_entity.id
_entity.type
_entity.pdbx_description
1 polymer ?
#
loop_
_entity_poly.entity_id
_entity_poly.type
_entity_poly.pdbx_seq_one_letter_code
_entity_poly.pdbx_strand_id
1 'polypeptide(L)'
;EDDLIRQLISLTVLINIHAVILYFLLAGFSYFFLFDKEHMNHPLFLENQIRQEIKATLQNIPFISIPTIAIFLLEVRGYSKLYDSSQHPYGIISFLKEFGSFFIFLLIC
;
A
#
# COMPACT_ATOMS: atom_id res chain seq x y z
N GLU A 1 -1.90 -2.72 -28.09
CA GLU A 1 -3.25 -2.77 -27.47
C GLU A 1 -3.35 -3.89 -26.43
N ASP A 2 -2.62 -5.01 -26.61
CA ASP A 2 -2.50 -6.13 -25.64
C ASP A 2 -1.68 -5.87 -24.35
N ASP A 3 -1.38 -4.61 -24.04
CA ASP A 3 -0.54 -4.27 -22.88
C ASP A 3 -1.34 -4.01 -21.60
N LEU A 4 -2.66 -3.83 -21.72
CA LEU A 4 -3.55 -3.46 -20.62
C LEU A 4 -3.64 -4.53 -19.54
N ILE A 5 -3.88 -5.77 -19.96
CA ILE A 5 -4.01 -6.90 -19.04
C ILE A 5 -2.66 -7.16 -18.37
N ARG A 6 -1.55 -7.06 -19.12
CA ARG A 6 -0.20 -7.21 -18.58
C ARG A 6 0.13 -6.11 -17.55
N GLN A 7 -0.22 -4.86 -17.85
CA GLN A 7 -0.05 -3.74 -16.92
C GLN A 7 -0.90 -3.95 -15.66
N LEU A 8 -2.17 -4.33 -15.80
CA LEU A 8 -3.06 -4.59 -14.68
C LEU A 8 -2.53 -5.70 -13.77
N ILE A 9 -2.08 -6.83 -14.35
CA ILE A 9 -1.51 -7.94 -13.59
C ILE A 9 -0.24 -7.49 -12.87
N SER A 10 0.66 -6.80 -13.57
CA SER A 10 1.92 -6.32 -12.98
C SER A 10 1.67 -5.38 -11.82
N LEU A 11 0.73 -4.45 -11.99
CA LEU A 11 0.35 -3.46 -10.98
C LEU A 11 -0.35 -4.12 -9.80
N THR A 12 -1.22 -5.09 -10.05
CA THR A 12 -1.91 -5.86 -9.00
C THR A 12 -0.88 -6.59 -8.13
N VAL A 13 0.06 -7.32 -8.74
CA VAL A 13 1.11 -8.06 -8.00
C VAL A 13 1.98 -7.09 -7.20
N LEU A 14 2.41 -5.98 -7.82
CA LEU A 14 3.25 -4.99 -7.15
C LEU A 14 2.56 -4.38 -5.92
N ILE A 15 1.30 -3.96 -6.06
CA ILE A 15 0.52 -3.34 -4.97
C ILE A 15 0.27 -4.34 -3.85
N ASN A 16 -0.07 -5.59 -4.16
CA ASN A 16 -0.32 -6.61 -3.15
C ASN A 16 0.94 -6.96 -2.37
N ILE A 17 2.10 -7.10 -3.05
CA ILE A 17 3.39 -7.32 -2.38
C ILE A 17 3.72 -6.13 -1.47
N HIS A 18 3.53 -4.91 -1.98
CA HIS A 18 3.76 -3.70 -1.21
C HIS A 18 2.89 -3.65 0.06
N ALA A 19 1.59 -3.94 -0.06
CA ALA A 19 0.67 -3.96 1.07
C ALA A 19 1.06 -4.98 2.14
N VAL A 20 1.51 -6.17 1.73
CA VAL A 20 2.01 -7.20 2.67
C VAL A 20 3.25 -6.72 3.40
N ILE A 21 4.21 -6.11 2.69
CA ILE A 21 5.45 -5.59 3.29
C ILE A 21 5.12 -4.49 4.31
N LEU A 22 4.29 -3.51 3.93
CA LEU A 22 3.88 -2.43 4.83
C LEU A 22 3.15 -2.97 6.06
N TYR A 23 2.23 -3.91 5.88
CA TYR A 23 1.50 -4.52 6.98
C TYR A 23 2.46 -5.16 7.98
N PHE A 24 3.40 -6.00 7.54
CA PHE A 24 4.33 -6.65 8.47
C PHE A 24 5.34 -5.68 9.10
N LEU A 25 5.76 -4.63 8.39
CA LEU A 25 6.64 -3.60 8.96
C LEU A 25 5.93 -2.80 10.05
N LEU A 26 4.74 -2.28 9.78
CA LEU A 26 3.99 -1.45 10.72
C LEU A 26 3.38 -2.27 11.86
N ALA A 27 2.81 -3.45 11.56
CA ALA A 27 2.29 -4.35 12.57
C ALA A 27 3.42 -4.91 13.45
N GLY A 28 4.56 -5.27 12.85
CA GLY A 28 5.75 -5.69 13.59
C GLY A 28 6.26 -4.57 14.50
N PHE A 29 6.39 -3.36 13.98
CA PHE A 29 6.79 -2.19 14.77
C PHE A 29 5.81 -1.94 15.93
N SER A 30 4.51 -1.91 15.66
CA SER A 30 3.47 -1.75 16.69
C SER A 30 3.56 -2.85 17.75
N TYR A 31 3.72 -4.11 17.34
CA TYR A 31 3.84 -5.25 18.24
C TYR A 31 5.05 -5.17 19.18
N PHE A 32 6.19 -4.70 18.68
CA PHE A 32 7.39 -4.57 19.50
C PHE A 32 7.36 -3.33 20.41
N PHE A 33 7.00 -2.17 19.86
CA PHE A 33 7.18 -0.88 20.55
C PHE A 33 5.94 -0.37 21.27
N LEU A 34 4.74 -0.64 20.77
CA LEU A 34 3.49 -0.04 21.26
C LEU A 34 2.59 -1.05 21.99
N PHE A 35 2.68 -2.33 21.62
CA PHE A 35 1.76 -3.35 22.13
C PHE A 35 2.12 -3.79 23.55
N ASP A 36 1.14 -3.71 24.44
CA ASP A 36 1.22 -4.22 25.80
C ASP A 36 0.82 -5.71 25.86
N LYS A 37 1.74 -6.54 26.37
CA LYS A 37 1.59 -8.01 26.40
C LYS A 37 0.61 -8.45 27.48
N GLU A 38 0.31 -7.58 28.46
CA GLU A 38 -0.67 -7.86 29.51
C GLU A 38 -2.07 -8.11 28.95
N HIS A 39 -2.39 -7.53 27.78
CA HIS A 39 -3.67 -7.74 27.10
C HIS A 39 -3.91 -9.19 26.66
N MET A 40 -2.85 -10.00 26.49
CA MET A 40 -2.99 -11.41 26.12
C MET A 40 -3.53 -12.28 27.26
N ASN A 41 -3.45 -11.80 28.51
CA ASN A 41 -3.94 -12.51 29.69
C ASN A 41 -5.41 -12.22 30.01
N HIS A 42 -6.07 -11.38 29.20
CA HIS A 42 -7.47 -11.02 29.42
C HIS A 42 -8.39 -12.25 29.17
N PRO A 43 -9.38 -12.53 30.02
CA PRO A 43 -10.24 -13.73 29.91
C PRO A 43 -11.09 -13.79 28.63
N LEU A 44 -11.23 -12.66 27.92
CA LEU A 44 -11.91 -12.58 26.61
C LEU A 44 -10.93 -12.65 25.41
N PHE A 45 -9.62 -12.82 25.63
CA PHE A 45 -8.64 -12.90 24.57
C PHE A 45 -8.80 -14.22 23.81
N LEU A 46 -9.00 -14.14 22.49
CA LEU A 46 -9.25 -15.32 21.66
C LEU A 46 -7.96 -16.13 21.48
N GLU A 47 -8.09 -17.46 21.46
CA GLU A 47 -6.94 -18.33 21.19
C GLU A 47 -6.40 -18.03 19.78
N ASN A 48 -5.09 -17.79 19.67
CA ASN A 48 -4.42 -17.42 18.42
C ASN A 48 -4.96 -16.15 17.75
N GLN A 49 -5.53 -15.20 18.50
CA GLN A 49 -6.13 -13.97 17.95
C GLN A 49 -5.21 -13.24 16.95
N ILE A 50 -3.93 -13.09 17.28
CA ILE A 50 -2.94 -12.45 16.40
C ILE A 50 -2.85 -13.16 15.05
N ARG A 51 -2.87 -14.49 15.04
CA ARG A 51 -2.82 -15.28 13.80
C ARG A 51 -4.10 -15.14 13.00
N GLN A 52 -5.25 -15.03 13.68
CA GLN A 52 -6.54 -14.80 13.02
C GLN A 52 -6.58 -13.41 12.37
N GLU A 53 -6.11 -12.38 13.06
CA GLU A 53 -5.98 -11.02 12.53
C GLU A 53 -5.05 -10.98 11.31
N ILE A 54 -3.86 -11.56 11.40
CA ILE A 54 -2.93 -11.64 10.26
C ILE A 54 -3.58 -12.36 9.08
N LYS A 55 -4.24 -13.51 9.31
CA LYS A 55 -4.91 -14.27 8.26
C LYS A 55 -6.03 -13.46 7.60
N ALA A 56 -6.87 -12.81 8.41
CA ALA A 56 -7.97 -11.97 7.92
C ALA A 56 -7.44 -10.78 7.12
N THR A 57 -6.38 -10.12 7.59
CA THR A 57 -5.75 -9.02 6.85
C THR A 57 -5.19 -9.51 5.52
N LEU A 58 -4.40 -10.58 5.50
CA LEU A 58 -3.82 -11.12 4.26
C LEU A 58 -4.90 -11.53 3.23
N GLN A 59 -6.04 -12.05 3.69
CA GLN A 59 -7.17 -12.37 2.81
C GLN A 59 -7.87 -11.13 2.25
N ASN A 60 -7.87 -10.02 3.00
CA ASN A 60 -8.52 -8.77 2.62
C ASN A 60 -7.63 -7.83 1.78
N ILE A 61 -6.30 -7.96 1.86
CA ILE A 61 -5.33 -7.18 1.06
C ILE A 61 -5.71 -7.06 -0.43
N PRO A 62 -6.03 -8.14 -1.16
CA PRO A 62 -6.37 -8.01 -2.58
C PRO A 62 -7.62 -7.18 -2.82
N PHE A 63 -8.61 -7.23 -1.92
CA PHE A 63 -9.85 -6.47 -2.07
C PHE A 63 -9.66 -4.98 -1.78
N ILE A 64 -8.92 -4.63 -0.73
CA ILE A 64 -8.64 -3.22 -0.39
C ILE A 64 -7.69 -2.56 -1.40
N SER A 65 -6.90 -3.36 -2.13
CA SER A 65 -5.95 -2.85 -3.13
C SER A 65 -6.58 -2.36 -4.43
N ILE A 66 -7.85 -2.69 -4.70
CA ILE A 66 -8.57 -2.35 -5.94
C ILE A 66 -8.57 -0.84 -6.25
N PRO A 67 -8.99 0.06 -5.34
CA PRO A 67 -8.98 1.51 -5.61
C PRO A 67 -7.57 2.03 -5.93
N THR A 68 -6.55 1.51 -5.25
CA THR A 68 -5.14 1.86 -5.45
C THR A 68 -4.67 1.43 -6.84
N ILE A 69 -5.00 0.21 -7.27
CA ILE A 69 -4.71 -0.30 -8.61
C ILE A 69 -5.41 0.56 -9.68
N ALA A 70 -6.67 0.95 -9.45
CA ALA A 70 -7.42 1.80 -10.39
C ALA A 70 -6.78 3.19 -10.57
N ILE A 71 -6.36 3.82 -9.47
CA ILE A 71 -5.68 5.13 -9.51
C ILE A 71 -4.35 5.02 -10.26
N PHE A 72 -3.51 4.04 -9.93
CA PHE A 72 -2.24 3.87 -10.63
C PHE A 72 -2.40 3.51 -12.10
N LEU A 73 -3.43 2.76 -12.46
CA LEU A 73 -3.72 2.46 -13.86
C LEU A 73 -4.09 3.73 -14.64
N LEU A 74 -4.84 4.65 -14.03
CA LEU A 74 -5.15 5.96 -14.62
C LEU A 74 -3.90 6.83 -14.76
N GLU A 75 -3.03 6.80 -13.76
CA GLU A 75 -1.78 7.56 -13.74
C GLU A 75 -0.79 7.08 -14.81
N VAL A 76 -0.53 5.77 -14.92
CA VAL A 76 0.34 5.17 -15.95
C VAL A 76 -0.17 5.45 -17.37
N ARG A 77 -1.49 5.66 -17.54
CA ARG A 77 -2.10 6.02 -18.82
C ARG A 77 -2.00 7.51 -19.16
N GLY A 78 -1.39 8.32 -18.30
CA GLY A 78 -1.20 9.75 -18.55
C GLY A 78 -2.47 10.58 -18.37
N TYR A 79 -3.52 10.05 -17.71
CA TYR A 79 -4.64 10.87 -17.27
C TYR A 79 -4.23 11.87 -16.19
N SER A 80 -3.14 11.57 -15.48
CA SER A 80 -2.45 12.52 -14.62
C SER A 80 -1.58 13.44 -15.49
N LYS A 81 -2.13 14.60 -15.91
CA LYS A 81 -1.42 15.65 -16.66
C LYS A 81 -0.37 16.40 -15.79
N LEU A 82 0.40 15.68 -14.98
CA LEU A 82 1.38 16.28 -14.08
C LEU A 82 2.69 16.65 -14.80
N TYR A 83 2.99 16.01 -15.93
CA TYR A 83 4.16 16.29 -16.76
C TYR A 83 3.82 17.11 -18.00
N ASP A 84 3.39 18.35 -17.83
CA ASP A 84 3.32 19.33 -18.93
C ASP A 84 4.36 20.46 -18.75
N SER A 85 5.50 20.15 -18.15
CA SER A 85 6.60 21.10 -17.92
C SER A 85 7.92 20.62 -18.51
N SER A 86 7.92 20.36 -19.82
CA SER A 86 9.14 20.17 -20.61
C SER A 86 10.03 21.44 -20.71
N GLN A 87 9.86 22.44 -19.83
CA GLN A 87 10.58 23.72 -19.88
C GLN A 87 11.06 24.31 -18.54
N HIS A 88 10.94 23.63 -17.39
CA HIS A 88 11.29 24.24 -16.09
C HIS A 88 12.32 23.48 -15.23
N PRO A 89 13.23 24.18 -14.52
CA PRO A 89 14.30 23.60 -13.68
C PRO A 89 13.78 22.89 -12.40
N TYR A 90 12.47 22.80 -12.22
CA TYR A 90 11.82 22.22 -11.06
C TYR A 90 11.47 20.73 -11.21
N GLY A 91 11.81 20.09 -12.34
CA GLY A 91 11.43 18.69 -12.63
C GLY A 91 11.87 17.68 -11.56
N ILE A 92 13.05 17.86 -10.97
CA ILE A 92 13.54 16.98 -9.88
C ILE A 92 12.74 17.18 -8.59
N ILE A 93 12.34 18.42 -8.29
CA ILE A 93 11.54 18.75 -7.09
C ILE A 93 10.12 18.22 -7.25
N SER A 94 9.52 18.34 -8.45
CA SER A 94 8.23 17.74 -8.77
C SER A 94 8.27 16.22 -8.68
N PHE A 95 9.32 15.59 -9.20
CA PHE A 95 9.53 14.14 -9.08
C PHE A 95 9.63 13.69 -7.62
N LEU A 96 10.43 14.39 -6.79
CA LEU A 96 10.55 14.10 -5.36
C LEU A 96 9.23 14.29 -4.59
N LYS A 97 8.42 15.28 -4.98
CA LYS A 97 7.12 15.54 -4.38
C LYS A 97 6.09 14.46 -4.72
N GLU A 98 6.07 13.98 -5.97
CA GLU A 98 5.21 12.85 -6.37
C GLU A 98 5.68 11.55 -5.76
N PHE A 99 6.99 11.32 -5.71
CA PHE A 99 7.55 10.20 -4.97
C PHE A 99 7.11 10.27 -3.50
N GLY A 100 7.26 11.41 -2.83
CA GLY A 100 6.76 11.61 -1.47
C GLY A 100 5.25 11.39 -1.33
N SER A 101 4.45 11.93 -2.25
CA SER A 101 2.99 11.78 -2.27
C SER A 101 2.55 10.33 -2.50
N PHE A 102 3.27 9.58 -3.33
CA PHE A 102 3.08 8.16 -3.56
C PHE A 102 3.29 7.37 -2.26
N PHE A 103 4.39 7.63 -1.54
CA PHE A 103 4.64 7.01 -0.24
C PHE A 103 3.61 7.41 0.83
N ILE A 104 3.13 8.65 0.83
CA ILE A 104 2.09 9.12 1.76
C ILE A 104 0.73 8.49 1.43
N PHE A 105 0.37 8.41 0.16
CA PHE A 105 -0.85 7.73 -0.30
C PHE A 105 -0.82 6.23 0.07
N LEU A 106 0.33 5.58 -0.10
CA LEU A 106 0.56 4.19 0.31
C LEU A 106 0.57 3.97 1.82
N LEU A 107 0.88 5.01 2.61
CA LEU A 107 0.81 4.94 4.08
C LEU A 107 -0.60 5.15 4.62
N ILE A 108 -1.47 5.84 3.86
CA ILE A 108 -2.84 6.22 4.28
C ILE A 108 -3.89 5.19 3.82
N CYS A 109 -3.67 4.50 2.69
CA CYS A 109 -4.54 3.43 2.19
C CYS A 109 -4.18 2.06 2.77
#